data_AF-M3IVP1-F1
#
_entry.id   AF-M3IVP1-F1
#
_cell.length_a   1.000
_cell.length_b   1.000
_cell.length_c   1.000
_cell.angle_alpha   90.00
_cell.angle_beta   90.00
_cell.angle_gamma   90.00
#
_symmetry.space_group_name_H-M   'P 1'
#
loop_
_entity.id
_entity.type
_entity.pdbx_description
1 polymer ?
#
loop_
_entity_poly.entity_id
_entity_poly.type
_entity_poly.pdbx_seq_one_letter_code
_entity_poly.pdbx_strand_id
1 'polypeptide(L)'
;MTEEIRLNSSKLGTQEWNNFYKKEQENFNNNDEDTGECWFNDSDAEAKMIQFIIDKLNDDELPEQLSSLSKLSFLDLGTGNGHLLFQLSDDISEEYEGTTEFKYTGIDYSPDSVEFAKGVAQKKYSSLQVDFEQVDLLQKQCPFLANEFDILLDKGTLDAIALNQDPLNEFDGKIGMDKMSLLELLHRQPNYKYGIR
;
A
#
# COMPACT_ATOMS: atom_id res chain seq x y z
N MET A 1 -6.47 -24.22 -22.77
CA MET A 1 -7.52 -23.19 -22.73
C MET A 1 -7.04 -22.20 -21.70
N THR A 2 -6.40 -21.12 -22.15
CA THR A 2 -5.92 -20.05 -21.27
C THR A 2 -7.15 -19.36 -20.71
N GLU A 3 -7.39 -19.48 -19.41
CA GLU A 3 -8.36 -18.61 -18.75
C GLU A 3 -7.87 -17.18 -18.95
N GLU A 4 -8.58 -16.41 -19.77
CA GLU A 4 -8.41 -14.97 -19.77
C GLU A 4 -8.79 -14.48 -18.37
N ILE A 5 -7.79 -14.03 -17.61
CA ILE A 5 -8.01 -13.32 -16.36
C ILE A 5 -8.77 -12.04 -16.71
N ARG A 6 -10.10 -12.09 -16.66
CA ARG A 6 -10.95 -10.91 -16.74
C ARG A 6 -10.84 -10.20 -15.39
N LEU A 7 -9.96 -9.23 -15.32
CA LEU A 7 -9.98 -8.25 -14.23
C LEU A 7 -11.32 -7.52 -14.30
N ASN A 8 -12.11 -7.62 -13.22
CA ASN A 8 -13.35 -6.87 -13.11
C ASN A 8 -13.04 -5.37 -13.10
N SER A 9 -13.91 -4.55 -13.68
CA SER A 9 -13.79 -3.10 -13.58
C SER A 9 -13.74 -2.70 -12.10
N SER A 10 -12.71 -1.96 -11.70
CA SER A 10 -12.72 -1.30 -10.41
C SER A 10 -13.64 -0.09 -10.52
N LYS A 11 -14.56 0.08 -9.57
CA LYS A 11 -15.17 1.39 -9.36
C LYS A 11 -14.42 2.01 -8.19
N LEU A 12 -13.72 3.11 -8.44
CA LEU A 12 -13.08 3.90 -7.38
C LEU A 12 -14.10 4.71 -6.56
N GLY A 13 -15.40 4.41 -6.65
CA GLY A 13 -16.41 5.07 -5.85
C GLY A 13 -16.20 4.78 -4.38
N THR A 14 -15.99 5.83 -3.57
CA THR A 14 -15.81 5.77 -2.11
C THR A 14 -16.80 4.84 -1.42
N GLN A 15 -18.06 4.82 -1.87
CA GLN A 15 -19.12 4.06 -1.20
C GLN A 15 -18.93 2.55 -1.28
N GLU A 16 -18.38 1.99 -2.37
CA GLU A 16 -18.23 0.53 -2.49
C GLU A 16 -17.12 0.02 -1.58
N TRP A 17 -15.94 0.65 -1.60
CA TRP A 17 -14.82 0.31 -0.72
C TRP A 17 -15.13 0.56 0.75
N ASN A 18 -15.80 1.67 1.08
CA ASN A 18 -16.21 1.96 2.45
C ASN A 18 -17.13 0.87 3.01
N ASN A 19 -18.12 0.43 2.22
CA ASN A 19 -19.03 -0.64 2.67
C ASN A 19 -18.32 -1.98 2.84
N PHE A 20 -17.35 -2.29 1.96
CA PHE A 20 -16.50 -3.46 2.10
C PHE A 20 -15.73 -3.43 3.44
N TYR A 21 -14.96 -2.38 3.68
CA TYR A 21 -14.13 -2.29 4.90
C TYR A 21 -14.94 -2.17 6.18
N LYS A 22 -16.13 -1.56 6.16
CA LYS A 22 -17.05 -1.61 7.33
C LYS A 22 -17.41 -3.03 7.71
N LYS A 23 -17.70 -3.88 6.71
CA LYS A 23 -18.01 -5.28 6.96
C LYS A 23 -16.79 -6.03 7.53
N GLU A 24 -15.60 -5.76 7.02
CA GLU A 24 -14.36 -6.34 7.54
C GLU A 24 -14.10 -5.92 8.99
N GLN A 25 -14.34 -4.64 9.33
CA GLN A 25 -14.28 -4.17 10.70
C GLN A 25 -15.29 -4.88 11.61
N GLU A 26 -16.53 -5.08 11.15
CA GLU A 26 -17.54 -5.85 11.90
C GLU A 26 -17.08 -7.29 12.13
N ASN A 27 -16.53 -7.95 11.11
CA ASN A 27 -15.98 -9.30 11.22
C ASN A 27 -14.85 -9.35 12.25
N PHE A 28 -13.87 -8.45 12.14
CA PHE A 28 -12.74 -8.37 13.07
C PHE A 28 -13.14 -8.04 14.52
N ASN A 29 -14.20 -7.26 14.70
CA ASN A 29 -14.73 -6.97 16.03
C ASN A 29 -15.45 -8.18 16.66
N ASN A 30 -15.98 -9.09 15.83
CA ASN A 30 -16.60 -10.33 16.28
C ASN A 30 -15.59 -11.48 16.44
N ASN A 31 -14.53 -11.48 15.64
CA ASN A 31 -13.44 -12.46 15.65
C ASN A 31 -12.13 -11.74 15.36
N ASP A 32 -11.28 -11.59 16.37
CA ASP A 32 -9.99 -10.91 16.24
C ASP A 32 -9.01 -11.67 15.33
N GLU A 33 -9.24 -12.94 15.04
CA GLU A 33 -8.47 -13.69 14.03
C GLU A 33 -8.85 -13.35 12.59
N ASP A 34 -9.97 -12.68 12.35
CA ASP A 34 -10.39 -12.24 11.02
C ASP A 34 -9.82 -10.84 10.71
N THR A 35 -8.57 -10.79 10.25
CA THR A 35 -7.90 -9.54 9.84
C THR A 35 -8.29 -9.07 8.44
N GLY A 36 -9.35 -9.64 7.87
CA GLY A 36 -9.94 -9.29 6.60
C GLY A 36 -9.20 -9.80 5.37
N GLU A 37 -9.74 -9.47 4.19
CA GLU A 37 -9.25 -10.00 2.91
C GLU A 37 -7.84 -9.53 2.53
N CYS A 38 -6.95 -10.49 2.27
CA CYS A 38 -5.65 -10.24 1.65
C CYS A 38 -5.76 -10.32 0.12
N TRP A 39 -5.82 -9.15 -0.53
CA TRP A 39 -5.87 -9.05 -1.98
C TRP A 39 -4.61 -9.62 -2.64
N PHE A 40 -4.77 -10.34 -3.75
CA PHE A 40 -3.69 -11.02 -4.51
C PHE A 40 -3.02 -12.22 -3.81
N ASN A 41 -3.63 -12.76 -2.74
CA ASN A 41 -3.11 -13.93 -2.04
C ASN A 41 -2.87 -15.13 -2.97
N ASP A 42 -3.74 -15.36 -3.97
CA ASP A 42 -3.61 -16.45 -4.95
C ASP A 42 -2.33 -16.39 -5.81
N SER A 43 -1.62 -15.25 -5.80
CA SER A 43 -0.40 -15.04 -6.59
C SER A 43 0.88 -14.95 -5.75
N ASP A 44 0.78 -15.08 -4.42
CA ASP A 44 1.85 -14.84 -3.45
C ASP A 44 2.54 -13.48 -3.63
N ALA A 45 1.84 -12.47 -4.16
CA ALA A 45 2.44 -11.18 -4.52
C ALA A 45 3.05 -10.47 -3.31
N GLU A 46 2.37 -10.56 -2.16
CA GLU A 46 2.83 -9.98 -0.90
C GLU A 46 4.16 -10.61 -0.43
N ALA A 47 4.19 -11.93 -0.27
CA ALA A 47 5.37 -12.65 0.19
C ALA A 47 6.58 -12.45 -0.76
N LYS A 48 6.34 -12.43 -2.08
CA LYS A 48 7.40 -12.17 -3.07
C LYS A 48 7.94 -10.75 -2.96
N MET A 49 7.07 -9.76 -2.74
CA MET A 49 7.48 -8.37 -2.55
C MET A 49 8.31 -8.21 -1.28
N ILE A 50 7.88 -8.82 -0.18
CA ILE A 50 8.59 -8.77 1.11
C ILE A 50 9.96 -9.45 1.00
N GLN A 51 10.03 -10.67 0.46
CA GLN A 51 11.30 -11.36 0.28
C GLN A 51 12.25 -10.55 -0.61
N PHE A 52 11.74 -9.96 -1.71
CA PHE A 52 12.55 -9.12 -2.56
C PHE A 52 13.11 -7.91 -1.80
N ILE A 53 12.34 -7.29 -0.91
CA ILE A 53 12.82 -6.18 -0.07
C ILE A 53 13.93 -6.65 0.88
N ILE A 54 13.73 -7.79 1.55
CA ILE A 54 14.69 -8.37 2.50
C ILE A 54 15.99 -8.74 1.80
N ASP A 55 15.91 -9.41 0.64
CA ASP A 55 17.08 -9.77 -0.17
C ASP A 55 17.87 -8.52 -0.55
N LYS A 56 17.18 -7.46 -1.02
CA LYS A 56 17.84 -6.18 -1.36
C LYS A 56 18.49 -5.48 -0.17
N LEU A 57 17.90 -5.60 1.02
CA LEU A 57 18.44 -5.05 2.25
C LEU A 57 19.68 -5.82 2.73
N ASN A 58 19.65 -7.15 2.67
CA ASN A 58 20.75 -8.02 3.11
C ASN A 58 21.93 -8.00 2.13
N ASP A 59 21.66 -7.94 0.83
CA ASP A 59 22.70 -7.93 -0.21
C ASP A 59 23.28 -6.52 -0.48
N ASP A 60 22.84 -5.50 0.26
CA ASP A 60 23.22 -4.08 0.07
C ASP A 60 22.97 -3.59 -1.38
N GLU A 61 21.87 -4.06 -1.98
CA GLU A 61 21.49 -3.77 -3.37
C GLU A 61 20.47 -2.64 -3.50
N LEU A 62 20.12 -1.98 -2.38
CA LEU A 62 19.39 -0.72 -2.42
C LEU A 62 20.24 0.41 -3.03
N PRO A 63 19.63 1.46 -3.60
CA PRO A 63 20.36 2.63 -4.05
C PRO A 63 21.31 3.19 -2.96
N GLU A 64 22.49 3.68 -3.35
CA GLU A 64 23.54 4.16 -2.42
C GLU A 64 23.04 5.24 -1.43
N GLN A 65 22.10 6.08 -1.87
CA GLN A 65 21.46 7.08 -1.01
C GLN A 65 20.56 6.50 0.10
N LEU A 66 20.22 5.20 0.02
CA LEU A 66 19.40 4.46 0.98
C LEU A 66 20.25 3.54 1.86
N SER A 67 21.22 2.83 1.27
CA SER A 67 22.04 1.84 1.99
C SER A 67 22.83 2.43 3.17
N SER A 68 23.18 3.71 3.09
CA SER A 68 23.91 4.42 4.15
C SER A 68 23.03 4.95 5.29
N LEU A 69 21.70 4.81 5.19
CA LEU A 69 20.77 5.35 6.18
C LEU A 69 20.61 4.38 7.35
N SER A 70 20.74 4.90 8.58
CA SER A 70 20.42 4.14 9.79
C SER A 70 18.92 3.98 10.03
N LYS A 71 18.09 4.67 9.24
CA LYS A 71 16.64 4.60 9.30
C LYS A 71 16.03 4.74 7.90
N LEU A 72 15.11 3.85 7.57
CA LEU A 72 14.35 3.86 6.33
C LEU A 72 12.85 3.97 6.59
N SER A 73 12.14 4.61 5.68
CA SER A 73 10.70 4.80 5.71
C SER A 73 10.01 4.13 4.52
N PHE A 74 9.04 3.28 4.81
CA PHE A 74 8.15 2.66 3.83
C PHE A 74 6.83 3.42 3.76
N LEU A 75 6.31 3.58 2.54
CA LEU A 75 4.94 4.02 2.28
C LEU A 75 4.21 2.99 1.41
N ASP A 76 3.15 2.42 1.94
CA ASP A 76 2.22 1.54 1.23
C ASP A 76 1.03 2.32 0.66
N LEU A 77 0.87 2.26 -0.65
CA LEU A 77 -0.18 2.96 -1.40
C LEU A 77 -1.41 2.06 -1.52
N GLY A 78 -2.55 2.53 -1.01
CA GLY A 78 -3.80 1.75 -0.93
C GLY A 78 -3.64 0.54 -0.01
N THR A 79 -3.33 0.86 1.24
CA THR A 79 -2.90 -0.10 2.26
C THR A 79 -3.98 -1.11 2.66
N GLY A 80 -5.24 -0.84 2.34
CA GLY A 80 -6.32 -1.75 2.69
C GLY A 80 -6.42 -1.98 4.19
N ASN A 81 -6.33 -3.23 4.61
CA ASN A 81 -6.31 -3.65 6.02
C ASN A 81 -4.95 -3.47 6.70
N GLY A 82 -3.92 -2.97 6.00
CA GLY A 82 -2.56 -2.77 6.53
C GLY A 82 -1.68 -4.02 6.52
N HIS A 83 -2.17 -5.15 6.03
CA HIS A 83 -1.53 -6.46 6.15
C HIS A 83 -0.09 -6.50 5.59
N LEU A 84 0.14 -5.88 4.44
CA LEU A 84 1.47 -5.81 3.82
C LEU A 84 2.52 -5.21 4.78
N LEU A 85 2.19 -4.11 5.47
CA LEU A 85 3.11 -3.45 6.39
C LEU A 85 3.34 -4.27 7.67
N PHE A 86 2.32 -4.99 8.13
CA PHE A 86 2.46 -5.87 9.29
C PHE A 86 3.39 -7.04 8.97
N GLN A 87 3.11 -7.76 7.87
CA GLN A 87 3.93 -8.89 7.43
C GLN A 87 5.36 -8.45 7.10
N LEU A 88 5.53 -7.31 6.43
CA LEU A 88 6.84 -6.75 6.15
C LEU A 88 7.62 -6.49 7.44
N SER A 89 6.98 -5.95 8.48
CA SER A 89 7.65 -5.71 9.76
C SER A 89 8.03 -6.99 10.47
N ASP A 90 7.14 -7.99 10.47
CA ASP A 90 7.41 -9.29 11.11
C ASP A 90 8.58 -9.98 10.40
N ASP A 91 8.53 -10.12 9.07
CA ASP A 91 9.56 -10.81 8.29
C ASP A 91 10.91 -10.08 8.32
N ILE A 92 10.91 -8.73 8.26
CA ILE A 92 12.15 -7.95 8.46
C ILE A 92 12.73 -8.23 9.85
N SER A 93 11.90 -8.31 10.89
CA SER A 93 12.40 -8.54 12.26
C SER A 93 13.03 -9.93 12.43
N GLU A 94 12.64 -10.90 11.60
CA GLU A 94 13.13 -12.27 11.64
C GLU A 94 14.33 -12.50 10.71
N GLU A 95 14.35 -11.89 9.51
CA GLU A 95 15.29 -12.24 8.44
C GLU A 95 16.31 -11.15 8.08
N TYR A 96 16.09 -9.89 8.47
CA TYR A 96 17.05 -8.82 8.18
C TYR A 96 18.26 -8.89 9.12
N GLU A 97 19.45 -9.00 8.55
CA GLU A 97 20.70 -9.18 9.33
C GLU A 97 21.34 -7.84 9.77
N GLY A 98 20.79 -6.71 9.34
CA GLY A 98 21.35 -5.39 9.59
C GLY A 98 20.84 -4.70 10.85
N THR A 99 21.13 -3.39 10.96
CA THR A 99 20.78 -2.56 12.14
C THR A 99 19.92 -1.35 11.82
N THR A 100 19.50 -1.23 10.56
CA THR A 100 18.63 -0.15 10.10
C THR A 100 17.27 -0.23 10.79
N GLU A 101 16.79 0.92 11.29
CA GLU A 101 15.43 1.05 11.81
C GLU A 101 14.43 1.30 10.68
N PHE A 102 13.21 0.79 10.82
CA PHE A 102 12.17 0.97 9.81
C PHE A 102 10.96 1.73 10.37
N LYS A 103 10.45 2.68 9.59
CA LYS A 103 9.18 3.36 9.84
C LYS A 103 8.18 2.94 8.77
N TYR A 104 6.96 2.61 9.17
CA TYR A 104 5.91 2.18 8.27
C TYR A 104 4.79 3.23 8.19
N THR A 105 4.31 3.50 6.99
CA THR A 105 3.14 4.35 6.76
C THR A 105 2.26 3.74 5.69
N GLY A 106 0.98 3.57 5.97
CA GLY A 106 -0.01 3.10 5.01
C GLY A 106 -1.00 4.20 4.70
N ILE A 107 -1.35 4.37 3.43
CA ILE A 107 -2.41 5.30 3.04
C ILE A 107 -3.49 4.60 2.25
N ASP A 108 -4.73 5.05 2.42
CA ASP A 108 -5.84 4.59 1.60
C ASP A 108 -6.81 5.73 1.30
N TYR A 109 -7.49 5.62 0.16
CA TYR A 109 -8.56 6.54 -0.21
C TYR A 109 -9.79 6.37 0.70
N SER A 110 -10.06 5.13 1.12
CA SER A 110 -11.19 4.74 1.96
C SER A 110 -10.91 5.06 3.44
N PRO A 111 -11.69 5.93 4.10
CA PRO A 111 -11.54 6.19 5.53
C PRO A 111 -11.84 4.94 6.37
N ASP A 112 -12.76 4.09 5.93
CA ASP A 112 -13.10 2.84 6.62
C ASP A 112 -11.96 1.81 6.51
N SER A 113 -11.18 1.84 5.42
CA SER A 113 -9.96 1.04 5.29
C SER A 113 -8.90 1.48 6.31
N VAL A 114 -8.68 2.79 6.41
CA VAL A 114 -7.73 3.38 7.36
C VAL A 114 -8.13 3.09 8.80
N GLU A 115 -9.42 3.20 9.13
CA GLU A 115 -9.95 2.85 10.44
C GLU A 115 -9.75 1.36 10.74
N PHE A 116 -9.97 0.48 9.75
CA PHE A 116 -9.74 -0.94 9.90
C PHE A 116 -8.26 -1.26 10.19
N ALA A 117 -7.35 -0.76 9.37
CA ALA A 117 -5.91 -0.96 9.55
C ALA A 117 -5.42 -0.45 10.92
N LYS A 118 -5.92 0.71 11.38
CA LYS A 118 -5.66 1.22 12.74
C LYS A 118 -6.18 0.28 13.82
N GLY A 119 -7.37 -0.27 13.64
CA GLY A 119 -7.96 -1.23 14.57
C GLY A 119 -7.13 -2.52 14.69
N VAL A 120 -6.66 -3.05 13.56
CA VAL A 120 -5.77 -4.22 13.53
C VAL A 120 -4.43 -3.89 14.20
N ALA A 121 -3.81 -2.76 13.84
CA ALA A 121 -2.56 -2.32 14.44
C ALA A 121 -2.65 -2.17 15.96
N GLN A 122 -3.71 -1.52 16.46
CA GLN A 122 -3.89 -1.32 17.89
C GLN A 122 -4.09 -2.63 18.66
N LYS A 123 -4.87 -3.58 18.11
CA LYS A 123 -5.18 -4.83 18.82
C LYS A 123 -4.08 -5.87 18.71
N LYS A 124 -3.44 -6.01 17.54
CA LYS A 124 -2.48 -7.09 17.24
C LYS A 124 -1.03 -6.64 17.17
N TYR A 125 -0.76 -5.38 16.79
CA TYR A 125 0.59 -4.85 16.55
C TYR A 125 0.89 -3.62 17.40
N SER A 126 0.43 -3.60 18.65
CA SER A 126 0.50 -2.39 19.51
C SER A 126 1.91 -1.84 19.77
N SER A 127 2.95 -2.65 19.57
CA SER A 127 4.37 -2.25 19.67
C SER A 127 4.96 -1.75 18.35
N LEU A 128 4.29 -1.97 17.22
CA LEU A 128 4.76 -1.55 15.90
C LEU A 128 4.51 -0.05 15.70
N GLN A 129 5.56 0.67 15.30
CA GLN A 129 5.44 2.08 14.92
C GLN A 129 4.96 2.18 13.46
N VAL A 130 3.64 2.14 13.28
CA VAL A 130 2.98 2.29 11.97
C VAL A 130 1.93 3.39 12.02
N ASP A 131 1.98 4.27 11.01
CA ASP A 131 1.01 5.37 10.83
C ASP A 131 0.06 5.01 9.68
N PHE A 132 -1.24 5.29 9.84
CA PHE A 132 -2.23 5.15 8.76
C PHE A 132 -2.99 6.46 8.52
N GLU A 133 -3.09 6.89 7.27
CA GLU A 133 -3.73 8.15 6.88
C GLU A 133 -4.70 7.99 5.71
N GLN A 134 -5.82 8.70 5.76
CA GLN A 134 -6.73 8.78 4.62
C GLN A 134 -6.19 9.78 3.61
N VAL A 135 -5.86 9.29 2.42
CA VAL A 135 -5.28 10.11 1.35
C VAL A 135 -5.93 9.78 0.02
N ASP A 136 -6.49 10.80 -0.62
CA ASP A 136 -6.91 10.72 -2.01
C ASP A 136 -5.75 11.18 -2.91
N LEU A 137 -5.02 10.21 -3.46
CA LEU A 137 -3.91 10.47 -4.39
C LEU A 137 -4.37 11.10 -5.71
N LEU A 138 -5.66 11.02 -6.04
CA LEU A 138 -6.22 11.56 -7.27
C LEU A 138 -6.56 13.05 -7.16
N GLN A 139 -6.62 13.62 -5.94
CA GLN A 139 -6.79 15.07 -5.76
C GLN A 139 -5.64 15.84 -6.40
N LYS A 140 -5.93 16.83 -7.25
CA LYS A 140 -4.92 17.64 -7.95
C LYS A 140 -3.90 18.28 -7.00
N GLN A 141 -4.36 18.76 -5.85
CA GLN A 141 -3.52 19.22 -4.74
C GLN A 141 -3.66 18.21 -3.60
N CYS A 142 -2.63 17.40 -3.41
CA CYS A 142 -2.57 16.42 -2.33
C CYS A 142 -1.37 16.79 -1.44
N PRO A 143 -1.59 17.46 -0.30
CA PRO A 143 -0.51 17.90 0.60
C PRO A 143 0.36 16.74 1.11
N PHE A 144 -0.22 15.54 1.20
CA PHE A 144 0.48 14.33 1.59
C PHE A 144 1.68 14.04 0.68
N LEU A 145 1.61 14.39 -0.61
CA LEU A 145 2.71 14.17 -1.56
C LEU A 145 3.92 15.08 -1.30
N ALA A 146 3.82 16.04 -0.37
CA ALA A 146 4.96 16.85 0.07
C ALA A 146 5.83 16.13 1.12
N ASN A 147 5.33 15.06 1.73
CA ASN A 147 6.10 14.21 2.63
C ASN A 147 7.18 13.44 1.85
N GLU A 148 8.25 13.04 2.53
CA GLU A 148 9.33 12.24 1.96
C GLU A 148 9.28 10.82 2.52
N PHE A 149 9.45 9.83 1.64
CA PHE A 149 9.51 8.41 1.99
C PHE A 149 10.66 7.75 1.22
N ASP A 150 11.34 6.79 1.81
CA ASP A 150 12.50 6.17 1.16
C ASP A 150 12.06 5.13 0.13
N ILE A 151 11.09 4.29 0.50
CA ILE A 151 10.61 3.17 -0.32
C ILE A 151 9.08 3.23 -0.44
N LEU A 152 8.58 3.22 -1.67
CA LEU A 152 7.15 3.11 -1.98
C LEU A 152 6.78 1.66 -2.33
N LEU A 153 5.66 1.20 -1.79
CA LEU A 153 5.07 -0.11 -2.06
C LEU A 153 3.69 0.09 -2.71
N ASP A 154 3.42 -0.67 -3.77
CA ASP A 154 2.12 -0.72 -4.42
C ASP A 154 1.75 -2.17 -4.77
N LYS A 155 0.88 -2.79 -3.96
CA LYS A 155 0.38 -4.16 -4.19
C LYS A 155 -0.95 -4.18 -4.97
N GLY A 156 -1.15 -3.23 -5.90
CA GLY A 156 -2.28 -3.25 -6.84
C GLY A 156 -3.23 -2.05 -6.79
N THR A 157 -2.86 -0.99 -6.08
CA THR A 157 -3.62 0.28 -6.07
C THR A 157 -3.61 0.95 -7.43
N LEU A 158 -2.50 0.84 -8.16
CA LEU A 158 -2.47 1.32 -9.54
C LEU A 158 -3.26 0.44 -10.50
N ASP A 159 -3.35 -0.87 -10.25
CA ASP A 159 -4.27 -1.73 -11.00
C ASP A 159 -5.71 -1.32 -10.76
N ALA A 160 -6.09 -1.04 -9.50
CA ALA A 160 -7.41 -0.52 -9.16
C ALA A 160 -7.69 0.82 -9.85
N ILE A 161 -6.70 1.71 -9.94
CA ILE A 161 -6.83 3.00 -10.65
C ILE A 161 -6.95 2.77 -12.17
N ALA A 162 -6.09 1.93 -12.75
CA ALA A 162 -6.08 1.67 -14.19
C ALA A 162 -7.38 1.01 -14.66
N LEU A 163 -7.97 0.13 -13.84
CA LEU A 163 -9.23 -0.56 -14.13
C LEU A 163 -10.47 0.32 -13.92
N ASN A 164 -10.30 1.57 -13.45
CA ASN A 164 -11.40 2.51 -13.29
C ASN A 164 -11.92 3.02 -14.63
N GLN A 165 -13.20 2.73 -14.91
CA GLN A 165 -13.87 3.14 -16.13
C GLN A 165 -14.62 4.48 -16.00
N ASP A 166 -14.67 5.04 -14.79
CA ASP A 166 -15.31 6.32 -14.54
C ASP A 166 -14.36 7.50 -14.85
N PRO A 167 -14.87 8.63 -15.37
CA PRO A 167 -14.09 9.84 -15.59
C PRO A 167 -13.48 10.38 -14.29
N LEU A 168 -12.17 10.63 -14.31
CA LEU A 168 -11.44 11.27 -13.24
C LEU A 168 -11.47 12.80 -13.44
N ASN A 169 -12.34 13.48 -12.70
CA ASN A 169 -12.56 14.93 -12.83
C ASN A 169 -11.28 15.75 -12.64
N GLU A 170 -10.42 15.33 -11.71
CA GLU A 170 -9.12 15.98 -11.43
C GLU A 170 -8.09 15.80 -12.57
N PHE A 171 -8.40 14.94 -13.54
CA PHE A 171 -7.56 14.59 -14.70
C PHE A 171 -8.29 14.87 -16.02
N ASP A 172 -9.01 15.99 -16.11
CA ASP A 172 -9.73 16.45 -17.30
C ASP A 172 -10.77 15.43 -17.82
N GLY A 173 -11.35 14.61 -16.93
CA GLY A 173 -12.35 13.61 -17.26
C GLY A 173 -11.80 12.36 -17.96
N LYS A 174 -10.48 12.12 -17.91
CA LYS A 174 -9.87 10.88 -18.41
C LYS A 174 -10.26 9.68 -17.56
N ILE A 175 -10.29 8.51 -18.16
CA ILE A 175 -10.45 7.22 -17.44
C ILE A 175 -9.09 6.65 -17.06
N GLY A 176 -9.04 5.69 -16.12
CA GLY A 176 -7.78 5.15 -15.60
C GLY A 176 -6.83 4.58 -16.66
N MET A 177 -7.39 3.93 -17.68
CA MET A 177 -6.64 3.37 -18.81
C MET A 177 -6.03 4.43 -19.76
N ASP A 178 -6.53 5.68 -19.75
CA ASP A 178 -6.20 6.72 -20.74
C ASP A 178 -4.92 7.52 -20.43
N LYS A 179 -4.04 7.00 -19.56
CA LYS A 179 -2.73 7.54 -19.08
C LYS A 179 -2.76 7.99 -17.61
N MET A 180 -2.79 7.03 -16.71
CA MET A 180 -1.99 7.15 -15.49
C MET A 180 -0.92 6.07 -15.55
N SER A 181 0.22 6.39 -16.18
CA SER A 181 1.39 5.55 -15.93
C SER A 181 1.76 5.66 -14.46
N LEU A 182 2.19 4.55 -13.85
CA LEU A 182 2.87 4.52 -12.53
C LEU A 182 3.81 5.73 -12.40
N LEU A 183 4.57 6.02 -13.47
CA LEU A 183 5.48 7.16 -13.56
C LEU A 183 4.80 8.52 -13.38
N GLU A 184 3.59 8.76 -13.90
CA GLU A 184 2.87 10.03 -13.72
C GLU A 184 2.33 10.22 -12.31
N LEU A 185 1.84 9.16 -11.65
CA LEU A 185 1.43 9.25 -10.24
C LEU A 185 2.65 9.38 -9.32
N LEU A 186 3.70 8.61 -9.59
CA LEU A 186 4.98 8.68 -8.90
C LEU A 186 5.69 10.03 -9.13
N HIS A 187 5.65 10.63 -10.33
CA HIS A 187 6.20 11.96 -10.57
C HIS A 187 5.48 13.06 -9.76
N ARG A 188 4.26 12.81 -9.26
CA ARG A 188 3.59 13.72 -8.31
C ARG A 188 4.07 13.54 -6.87
N GLN A 189 4.79 12.46 -6.57
CA GLN A 189 5.59 12.25 -5.36
C GLN A 189 7.07 12.56 -5.70
N PRO A 190 7.50 13.82 -5.73
CA PRO A 190 8.85 14.16 -6.17
C PRO A 190 9.96 13.63 -5.24
N ASN A 191 9.62 13.10 -4.06
CA ASN A 191 10.57 12.88 -2.97
C ASN A 191 10.70 11.41 -2.51
N TYR A 192 10.27 10.43 -3.30
CA TYR A 192 10.62 9.03 -3.03
C TYR A 192 11.92 8.62 -3.74
N LYS A 193 12.67 7.72 -3.12
CA LYS A 193 14.00 7.31 -3.60
C LYS A 193 13.99 5.96 -4.33
N TYR A 194 13.04 5.09 -4.00
CA TYR A 194 12.90 3.76 -4.60
C TYR A 194 11.44 3.28 -4.57
N GLY A 195 10.96 2.58 -5.60
CA GLY A 195 9.58 2.10 -5.69
C GLY A 195 9.51 0.62 -6.11
N ILE A 196 8.63 -0.14 -5.48
CA ILE A 196 8.47 -1.59 -5.65
C ILE A 196 6.99 -1.92 -5.91
N ARG A 197 6.74 -2.82 -6.87
CA ARG A 197 5.43 -3.29 -7.31
C ARG A 197 5.48 -4.77 -7.65
#